data_AF-A0A7S2F961-F1
#
_entry.id   AF-A0A7S2F961-F1
#
_cell.length_a   1.000
_cell.length_b   1.000
_cell.length_c   1.000
_cell.angle_alpha   90.00
_cell.angle_beta   90.00
_cell.angle_gamma   90.00
#
_symmetry.space_group_name_H-M   'P 1'
#
loop_
_entity.id
_entity.type
_entity.pdbx_description
1 polymer ?
#
loop_
_entity_poly.entity_id
_entity_poly.type
_entity_poly.pdbx_seq_one_letter_code
_entity_poly.pdbx_strand_id
1 'polypeptide(L)'
;ANRPDLGGNEAQGGSGQRRVVDLLVEQVECADIVLLNKSDMVNETELKHLEQVVGAINPLASAYPCTYGKVETELVFGASGQAIVSKLNTEGHHRSAVAFARSQQKKRKAEDGASAAAAAAEATNPSAAAAPAATQRQETTAAIRFGIRNFVYSARRPFHVQRLRSVVLAWMPVKKNTAVSHEEVAAANASASTSPMKAVIRSKGFVWLSTSHVTAHYWSHAGNFFEIRDEGDWWDAVPRDDWPQVKAQRAVIESEFEGWCGDRRQEIVFIGASMDEPAIRAQLDECLVTDDELTEYRQKFQCA
;
A
#
# COMPACT_ATOMS: atom_id res chain seq x y z
N ALA A 1 -34.12 -11.92 -15.11
CA ALA A 1 -33.79 -10.89 -16.12
C ALA A 1 -32.32 -11.05 -16.49
N ASN A 2 -32.01 -11.21 -17.77
CA ASN A 2 -30.64 -11.42 -18.24
C ASN A 2 -29.83 -10.13 -18.01
N ARG A 3 -28.82 -10.18 -17.12
CA ARG A 3 -27.98 -9.04 -16.70
C ARG A 3 -26.56 -9.24 -17.25
N PRO A 4 -26.31 -8.91 -18.52
CA PRO A 4 -25.03 -9.16 -19.18
C PRO A 4 -23.85 -8.39 -18.53
N ASP A 5 -24.15 -7.32 -17.79
CA ASP A 5 -23.20 -6.52 -17.01
C ASP A 5 -22.61 -7.27 -15.79
N LEU A 6 -23.28 -8.32 -15.33
CA LEU A 6 -22.86 -9.18 -14.20
C LEU A 6 -22.08 -10.43 -14.65
N GLY A 7 -21.84 -10.60 -15.96
CA GLY A 7 -21.10 -11.72 -16.54
C GLY A 7 -21.99 -12.89 -16.94
N GLY A 8 -22.48 -12.87 -18.18
CA GLY A 8 -23.07 -14.02 -18.87
C GLY A 8 -22.09 -14.60 -19.90
N ASN A 9 -22.15 -15.91 -20.12
CA ASN A 9 -21.37 -16.64 -21.12
C ASN A 9 -21.75 -16.15 -22.53
N GLU A 10 -21.06 -15.12 -23.05
CA GLU A 10 -20.94 -14.84 -24.48
C GLU A 10 -19.83 -13.81 -24.70
N ALA A 11 -18.85 -14.21 -25.51
CA ALA A 11 -17.62 -13.49 -25.81
C ALA A 11 -17.84 -12.32 -26.79
N GLN A 12 -18.79 -11.42 -26.51
CA GLN A 12 -19.06 -10.25 -27.33
C GLN A 12 -19.40 -9.03 -26.46
N GLY A 13 -18.36 -8.28 -26.08
CA GLY A 13 -18.48 -6.95 -25.50
C GLY A 13 -17.35 -6.08 -26.04
N GLY A 14 -17.69 -5.09 -26.86
CA GLY A 14 -16.74 -4.16 -27.48
C GLY A 14 -15.88 -3.41 -26.46
N SER A 15 -14.73 -2.95 -26.93
CA SER A 15 -13.68 -2.23 -26.19
C SER A 15 -14.16 -0.94 -25.53
N GLY A 16 -14.87 -1.02 -24.40
CA GLY A 16 -15.28 0.18 -23.66
C GLY A 16 -16.20 0.01 -22.45
N GLN A 17 -16.88 -1.12 -22.26
CA GLN A 17 -17.73 -1.33 -21.07
C GLN A 17 -17.01 -2.21 -20.04
N ARG A 18 -16.46 -1.58 -18.98
CA ARG A 18 -15.99 -2.31 -17.79
C ARG A 18 -17.17 -3.09 -17.20
N ARG A 19 -16.98 -4.38 -16.93
CA ARG A 19 -18.04 -5.21 -16.34
C ARG A 19 -18.14 -4.89 -14.85
N VAL A 20 -19.34 -5.02 -14.29
CA VAL A 20 -19.58 -4.74 -12.86
C VAL A 20 -18.72 -5.64 -11.98
N VAL A 21 -18.43 -6.86 -12.44
CA VAL A 21 -17.54 -7.80 -11.75
C VAL A 21 -16.11 -7.29 -11.65
N ASP A 22 -15.59 -6.58 -12.67
CA ASP A 22 -14.23 -6.05 -12.65
C ASP A 22 -14.12 -4.92 -11.61
N LEU A 23 -15.16 -4.07 -11.51
CA LEU A 23 -15.25 -3.03 -10.47
C LEU A 23 -15.38 -3.60 -9.04
N LEU A 24 -16.14 -4.68 -8.87
CA LEU A 24 -16.30 -5.32 -7.56
C LEU A 24 -15.00 -5.95 -7.08
N VAL A 25 -14.22 -6.55 -7.98
CA VAL A 25 -12.89 -7.07 -7.64
C VAL A 25 -11.97 -5.90 -7.26
N GLU A 26 -11.93 -4.82 -8.04
CA GLU A 26 -11.13 -3.62 -7.73
C GLU A 26 -11.45 -3.06 -6.33
N GLN A 27 -12.73 -3.06 -5.95
CA GLN A 27 -13.16 -2.62 -4.62
C GLN A 27 -12.68 -3.54 -3.49
N VAL A 28 -12.72 -4.86 -3.69
CA VAL A 28 -12.22 -5.83 -2.71
C VAL A 28 -10.71 -5.78 -2.58
N GLU A 29 -9.99 -5.61 -3.70
CA GLU A 29 -8.53 -5.39 -3.74
C GLU A 29 -8.10 -4.14 -2.98
N CYS A 30 -8.99 -3.15 -2.93
CA CYS A 30 -8.79 -1.88 -2.27
C CYS A 30 -9.61 -1.78 -0.99
N ALA A 31 -9.81 -2.87 -0.25
CA ALA A 31 -10.45 -2.83 1.06
C ALA A 31 -9.43 -3.09 2.17
N ASP A 32 -9.52 -2.36 3.27
CA ASP A 32 -8.82 -2.71 4.52
C ASP A 32 -9.67 -3.68 5.33
N ILE A 33 -10.99 -3.53 5.20
CA ILE A 33 -12.01 -4.35 5.83
C ILE A 33 -13.04 -4.72 4.77
N VAL A 34 -13.36 -6.00 4.65
CA VAL A 34 -14.42 -6.52 3.78
C VAL A 34 -15.51 -7.12 4.65
N LEU A 35 -16.71 -6.54 4.60
CA LEU A 35 -17.87 -7.06 5.31
C LEU A 35 -18.64 -8.03 4.40
N LEU A 36 -18.64 -9.31 4.76
CA LEU A 36 -19.37 -10.37 4.05
C LEU A 36 -20.82 -10.42 4.55
N ASN A 37 -21.64 -9.50 4.06
CA ASN A 37 -23.04 -9.37 4.46
C ASN A 37 -23.93 -10.50 3.90
N LYS A 38 -25.04 -10.78 4.59
CA LYS A 38 -25.96 -11.90 4.33
C LYS A 38 -25.36 -13.28 4.59
N SER A 39 -24.47 -13.37 5.57
CA SER A 39 -23.88 -14.66 5.99
C SER A 39 -24.92 -15.69 6.44
N ASP A 40 -26.11 -15.24 6.83
CA ASP A 40 -27.28 -16.07 7.16
C ASP A 40 -27.93 -16.78 5.96
N MET A 41 -27.66 -16.32 4.74
CA MET A 41 -28.21 -16.91 3.52
C MET A 41 -27.30 -17.97 2.87
N VAL A 42 -26.13 -18.24 3.46
CA VAL A 42 -25.13 -19.17 2.94
C VAL A 42 -24.75 -20.19 4.00
N ASN A 43 -24.31 -21.37 3.57
CA ASN A 43 -23.81 -22.38 4.51
C ASN A 43 -22.34 -22.14 4.90
N GLU A 44 -21.86 -22.81 5.94
CA GLU A 44 -20.50 -22.61 6.47
C GLU A 44 -19.41 -22.91 5.43
N THR A 45 -19.65 -23.85 4.52
CA THR A 45 -18.70 -24.20 3.45
C THR A 45 -18.61 -23.09 2.41
N GLU A 46 -19.76 -22.54 2.01
CA GLU A 46 -19.85 -21.41 1.08
C GLU A 46 -19.23 -20.15 1.66
N LEU A 47 -19.47 -19.88 2.95
CA LEU A 47 -18.87 -18.74 3.64
C LEU A 47 -17.34 -18.86 3.71
N LYS A 48 -16.82 -20.04 4.10
CA LYS A 48 -15.37 -20.31 4.08
C LYS A 48 -14.78 -20.16 2.69
N HIS A 49 -15.50 -20.60 1.65
CA HIS A 49 -15.05 -20.41 0.28
C HIS A 49 -15.01 -18.91 -0.09
N LEU A 50 -16.02 -18.13 0.30
CA LEU A 50 -16.04 -16.69 0.06
C LEU A 50 -14.88 -15.98 0.79
N GLU A 51 -14.62 -16.33 2.05
CA GLU A 51 -13.47 -15.84 2.82
C GLU A 51 -12.14 -16.17 2.13
N GLN A 52 -11.99 -17.39 1.62
CA GLN A 52 -10.82 -17.79 0.83
C GLN A 52 -10.67 -16.99 -0.45
N VAL A 53 -11.78 -16.71 -1.15
CA VAL A 53 -11.78 -15.87 -2.36
C VAL A 53 -11.37 -14.44 -2.03
N VAL A 54 -11.94 -13.84 -0.99
CA VAL A 54 -11.56 -12.49 -0.54
C VAL A 54 -10.10 -12.46 -0.11
N GLY A 55 -9.62 -13.42 0.67
CA GLY A 55 -8.22 -13.53 1.05
C GLY A 55 -7.29 -13.76 -0.14
N ALA A 56 -7.76 -14.44 -1.19
CA ALA A 56 -7.03 -14.60 -2.44
C ALA A 56 -7.03 -13.34 -3.31
N ILE A 57 -8.04 -12.47 -3.19
CA ILE A 57 -8.10 -11.19 -3.91
C ILE A 57 -7.28 -10.13 -3.18
N ASN A 58 -7.47 -10.02 -1.87
CA ASN A 58 -6.79 -9.06 -1.00
C ASN A 58 -6.36 -9.72 0.31
N PRO A 59 -5.14 -10.27 0.36
CA PRO A 59 -4.58 -10.88 1.57
C PRO A 59 -4.41 -9.92 2.76
N LEU A 60 -4.53 -8.61 2.52
CA LEU A 60 -4.36 -7.57 3.53
C LEU A 60 -5.67 -7.14 4.17
N ALA A 61 -6.81 -7.49 3.56
CA ALA A 61 -8.10 -7.15 4.10
C ALA A 61 -8.47 -8.08 5.26
N SER A 62 -9.03 -7.50 6.33
CA SER A 62 -9.76 -8.28 7.32
C SER A 62 -11.18 -8.55 6.81
N ALA A 63 -11.54 -9.81 6.63
CA ALA A 63 -12.88 -10.20 6.19
C ALA A 63 -13.74 -10.58 7.40
N TYR A 64 -14.93 -9.97 7.54
CA TYR A 64 -15.86 -10.26 8.63
C TYR A 64 -17.23 -10.64 8.10
N PRO A 65 -17.77 -11.82 8.44
CA PRO A 65 -19.16 -12.17 8.17
C PRO A 65 -20.12 -11.29 8.96
N CYS A 66 -21.19 -10.84 8.32
CA CYS A 66 -22.26 -10.08 8.98
C CYS A 66 -23.65 -10.38 8.40
N THR A 67 -24.68 -9.99 9.13
CA THR A 67 -26.09 -10.18 8.75
C THR A 67 -26.84 -8.87 8.94
N TYR A 68 -27.56 -8.45 7.90
CA TYR A 68 -28.20 -7.12 7.81
C TYR A 68 -27.23 -5.95 8.07
N GLY A 69 -25.95 -6.11 7.74
CA GLY A 69 -24.92 -5.09 7.98
C GLY A 69 -24.56 -4.86 9.45
N LYS A 70 -25.01 -5.74 10.36
CA LYS A 70 -24.67 -5.67 11.78
C LYS A 70 -23.24 -6.16 12.00
N VAL A 71 -22.34 -5.25 12.37
CA VAL A 71 -20.95 -5.52 12.74
C VAL A 71 -20.59 -4.61 13.91
N GLU A 72 -19.68 -5.04 14.78
CA GLU A 72 -19.19 -4.18 15.85
C GLU A 72 -18.48 -2.96 15.25
N THR A 73 -18.88 -1.76 15.67
CA THR A 73 -18.33 -0.50 15.15
C THR A 73 -16.84 -0.37 15.42
N GLU A 74 -16.36 -0.95 16.53
CA GLU A 74 -14.94 -0.95 16.88
C GLU A 74 -14.09 -1.75 15.90
N LEU A 75 -14.67 -2.78 15.26
CA LEU A 75 -13.97 -3.54 14.22
C LEU A 75 -13.79 -2.71 12.94
N VAL A 76 -14.76 -1.85 12.63
CA VAL A 76 -14.77 -1.04 11.39
C VAL A 76 -14.02 0.27 11.56
N PHE A 77 -14.18 0.93 12.70
CA PHE A 77 -13.67 2.28 12.96
C PHE A 77 -12.55 2.32 14.01
N GLY A 78 -12.19 1.18 14.61
CA GLY A 78 -11.33 1.13 15.80
C GLY A 78 -12.11 1.42 17.08
N ALA A 79 -11.60 0.96 18.23
CA ALA A 79 -12.18 1.27 19.54
C ALA A 79 -12.32 2.79 19.69
N SER A 80 -13.52 3.26 19.97
CA SER A 80 -13.82 4.68 20.12
C SER A 80 -13.23 5.18 21.43
N GLY A 81 -11.96 5.60 21.42
CA GLY A 81 -11.32 6.20 22.58
C GLY A 81 -9.81 6.28 22.47
N GLN A 82 -9.30 7.51 22.38
CA GLN A 82 -7.88 7.92 22.45
C GLN A 82 -7.07 7.73 21.14
N ALA A 83 -6.52 8.84 20.65
CA ALA A 83 -5.70 8.95 19.43
C ALA A 83 -4.52 7.95 19.38
N ILE A 84 -4.05 7.47 20.54
CA ILE A 84 -2.94 6.50 20.66
C ILE A 84 -3.35 5.11 20.15
N VAL A 85 -4.58 4.65 20.40
CA VAL A 85 -5.06 3.33 19.94
C VAL A 85 -5.36 3.35 18.44
N SER A 86 -5.90 4.46 17.93
CA SER A 86 -6.07 4.67 16.48
C SER A 86 -4.72 4.56 15.76
N LYS A 87 -3.67 5.21 16.28
CA LYS A 87 -2.32 5.11 15.71
C LYS A 87 -1.78 3.69 15.73
N LEU A 88 -1.97 2.94 16.83
CA LEU A 88 -1.57 1.53 16.93
C LEU A 88 -2.36 0.62 15.98
N ASN A 89 -3.63 0.91 15.71
CA ASN A 89 -4.43 0.18 14.73
C ASN A 89 -3.98 0.52 13.30
N THR A 90 -3.81 1.80 12.96
CA THR A 90 -3.26 2.25 11.67
C THR A 90 -1.87 1.65 11.44
N GLU A 91 -0.98 1.73 12.42
CA GLU A 91 0.37 1.18 12.39
C GLU A 91 0.34 -0.36 12.33
N GLY A 92 -0.57 -1.02 13.05
CA GLY A 92 -0.74 -2.49 13.01
C GLY A 92 -1.19 -2.99 11.64
N HIS A 93 -2.21 -2.35 11.06
CA HIS A 93 -2.67 -2.65 9.70
C HIS A 93 -1.61 -2.31 8.65
N HIS A 94 -0.90 -1.19 8.80
CA HIS A 94 0.20 -0.81 7.92
C HIS A 94 1.38 -1.78 8.01
N ARG A 95 1.82 -2.15 9.21
CA ARG A 95 2.90 -3.12 9.43
C ARG A 95 2.55 -4.48 8.83
N SER A 96 1.29 -4.92 8.96
CA SER A 96 0.81 -6.15 8.33
C SER A 96 0.87 -6.06 6.79
N ALA A 97 0.45 -4.93 6.22
CA ALA A 97 0.54 -4.66 4.78
C ALA A 97 1.98 -4.65 4.26
N VAL A 98 2.88 -3.96 4.98
CA VAL A 98 4.31 -3.87 4.66
C VAL A 98 5.00 -5.23 4.79
N ALA A 99 4.75 -5.97 5.87
CA ALA A 99 5.33 -7.29 6.09
C ALA A 99 4.92 -8.26 4.99
N PHE A 100 3.63 -8.27 4.63
CA PHE A 100 3.14 -9.06 3.51
C PHE A 100 3.81 -8.65 2.19
N ALA A 101 3.82 -7.35 1.85
CA ALA A 101 4.40 -6.85 0.61
C ALA A 101 5.91 -7.16 0.52
N ARG A 102 6.67 -6.97 1.60
CA ARG A 102 8.09 -7.35 1.69
C ARG A 102 8.29 -8.85 1.53
N SER A 103 7.40 -9.68 2.10
CA SER A 103 7.48 -11.14 1.93
C SER A 103 7.28 -11.57 0.48
N GLN A 104 6.37 -10.90 -0.24
CA GLN A 104 6.13 -11.15 -1.67
C GLN A 104 7.31 -10.68 -2.52
N GLN A 105 7.87 -9.51 -2.24
CA GLN A 105 9.07 -9.01 -2.91
C GLN A 105 10.29 -9.94 -2.72
N LYS A 106 10.49 -10.45 -1.50
CA LYS A 106 11.59 -11.37 -1.18
C LYS A 106 11.45 -12.70 -1.93
N LYS A 107 10.23 -13.23 -2.03
CA LYS A 107 9.94 -14.46 -2.80
C LYS A 107 10.19 -14.28 -4.29
N ARG A 108 9.72 -13.17 -4.89
CA ARG A 108 9.98 -12.85 -6.31
C ARG A 108 11.47 -12.75 -6.62
N LYS A 109 12.24 -12.04 -5.80
CA LYS A 109 13.71 -11.96 -5.97
C LYS A 109 14.38 -13.33 -5.86
N ALA A 110 13.85 -14.23 -5.04
CA ALA A 110 14.34 -15.61 -4.94
C ALA A 110 13.97 -16.45 -6.17
N GLU A 111 12.79 -16.26 -6.75
CA GLU A 111 12.33 -16.95 -7.97
C GLU A 111 13.04 -16.43 -9.22
N ASP A 112 13.21 -15.12 -9.38
CA ASP A 112 13.97 -14.51 -10.47
C ASP A 112 15.46 -14.90 -10.39
N GLY A 113 16.02 -14.94 -9.18
CA GLY A 113 17.38 -15.40 -8.92
C GLY A 113 17.57 -16.91 -9.13
N ALA A 114 16.58 -17.72 -8.77
CA ALA A 114 16.59 -19.17 -9.01
C ALA A 114 16.41 -19.50 -10.49
N SER A 115 15.60 -18.73 -11.22
CA SER A 115 15.45 -18.82 -12.68
C SER A 115 16.75 -18.45 -13.40
N ALA A 116 17.44 -17.38 -12.97
CA ALA A 116 18.75 -17.00 -13.50
C ALA A 116 19.85 -18.02 -13.16
N ALA A 117 19.83 -18.61 -11.96
CA ALA A 117 20.76 -19.66 -11.56
C ALA A 117 20.47 -21.00 -12.25
N ALA A 118 19.21 -21.34 -12.48
CA ALA A 118 18.79 -22.52 -13.25
C ALA A 118 19.18 -22.36 -14.73
N ALA A 119 18.97 -21.18 -15.33
CA ALA A 119 19.43 -20.88 -16.69
C ALA A 119 20.97 -20.93 -16.83
N ALA A 120 21.71 -20.57 -15.78
CA ALA A 120 23.17 -20.71 -15.75
C ALA A 120 23.63 -22.17 -15.53
N ALA A 121 22.89 -22.96 -14.75
CA ALA A 121 23.19 -24.38 -14.49
C ALA A 121 22.78 -25.30 -15.67
N GLU A 122 21.72 -24.95 -16.39
CA GLU A 122 21.23 -25.67 -17.58
C GLU A 122 22.18 -25.48 -18.78
N ALA A 123 23.02 -24.43 -18.76
CA ALA A 123 24.12 -24.26 -19.69
C ALA A 123 25.35 -25.16 -19.38
N THR A 124 25.38 -25.89 -18.27
CA THR A 124 26.58 -26.66 -17.84
C THR A 124 26.36 -28.14 -17.50
N ASN A 125 25.14 -28.70 -17.52
CA ASN A 125 25.00 -30.16 -17.36
C ASN A 125 23.64 -30.74 -17.83
N PRO A 126 23.58 -31.52 -18.93
CA PRO A 126 22.35 -32.14 -19.40
C PRO A 126 22.25 -33.60 -18.88
N SER A 127 22.17 -33.82 -17.56
CA SER A 127 21.70 -35.09 -17.00
C SER A 127 21.60 -35.02 -15.48
N ALA A 128 20.40 -34.81 -14.95
CA ALA A 128 19.97 -35.40 -13.69
C ALA A 128 18.45 -35.21 -13.53
N ALA A 129 17.75 -36.34 -13.47
CA ALA A 129 16.31 -36.42 -13.29
C ALA A 129 15.88 -36.14 -11.84
N ALA A 130 14.64 -35.64 -11.72
CA ALA A 130 13.68 -35.75 -10.62
C ALA A 130 14.08 -35.24 -9.23
N ALA A 131 13.50 -34.08 -8.85
CA ALA A 131 13.35 -33.62 -7.47
C ALA A 131 11.85 -33.37 -7.16
N PRO A 132 11.41 -33.52 -5.90
CA PRO A 132 10.02 -33.80 -5.53
C PRO A 132 9.13 -32.56 -5.54
N ALA A 133 7.82 -32.81 -5.65
CA ALA A 133 6.75 -31.82 -5.72
C ALA A 133 6.86 -30.71 -4.66
N ALA A 134 7.27 -29.53 -5.13
CA ALA A 134 7.15 -28.29 -4.36
C ALA A 134 5.66 -28.01 -4.10
N THR A 135 5.34 -27.62 -2.87
CA THR A 135 4.02 -27.16 -2.47
C THR A 135 3.67 -25.90 -3.27
N GLN A 136 3.11 -26.08 -4.46
CA GLN A 136 2.62 -25.02 -5.33
C GLN A 136 1.23 -24.62 -4.88
N ARG A 137 1.10 -23.51 -4.15
CA ARG A 137 -0.07 -22.62 -4.13
C ARG A 137 0.35 -21.28 -3.54
N GLN A 138 -0.05 -20.13 -4.08
CA GLN A 138 -0.73 -19.80 -5.34
C GLN A 138 -0.51 -18.28 -5.47
N GLU A 139 -0.03 -17.77 -6.61
CA GLU A 139 -0.17 -16.34 -6.89
C GLU A 139 -1.64 -15.96 -6.69
N THR A 140 -1.92 -14.80 -6.12
CA THR A 140 -3.31 -14.38 -5.86
C THR A 140 -4.09 -14.41 -7.17
N THR A 141 -5.34 -14.88 -7.14
CA THR A 141 -6.21 -14.91 -8.35
C THR A 141 -6.29 -13.54 -9.01
N ALA A 142 -6.20 -12.46 -8.21
CA ALA A 142 -6.06 -11.08 -8.64
C ALA A 142 -4.76 -10.77 -9.41
N ALA A 143 -3.60 -11.20 -8.89
CA ALA A 143 -2.31 -11.02 -9.58
C ALA A 143 -2.27 -11.81 -10.90
N ILE A 144 -2.84 -13.02 -10.92
CA ILE A 144 -2.91 -13.87 -12.12
C ILE A 144 -3.90 -13.31 -13.16
N ARG A 145 -5.07 -12.80 -12.72
CA ARG A 145 -6.18 -12.45 -13.62
C ARG A 145 -6.20 -10.97 -14.04
N PHE A 146 -5.74 -10.06 -13.18
CA PHE A 146 -5.77 -8.62 -13.40
C PHE A 146 -4.38 -7.97 -13.39
N GLY A 147 -3.31 -8.74 -13.12
CA GLY A 147 -1.94 -8.21 -13.10
C GLY A 147 -1.66 -7.26 -11.94
N ILE A 148 -2.44 -7.35 -10.87
CA ILE A 148 -2.33 -6.44 -9.72
C ILE A 148 -1.17 -6.87 -8.83
N ARG A 149 -0.26 -5.92 -8.64
CA ARG A 149 0.97 -6.10 -7.88
C ARG A 149 1.04 -5.06 -6.78
N ASN A 150 1.89 -5.33 -5.82
CA ASN A 150 2.25 -4.39 -4.77
C ASN A 150 3.77 -4.30 -4.63
N PHE A 151 4.23 -3.16 -4.11
CA PHE A 151 5.60 -2.97 -3.65
C PHE A 151 5.64 -1.94 -2.51
N VAL A 152 6.67 -2.01 -1.68
CA VAL A 152 6.91 -1.02 -0.63
C VAL A 152 8.01 -0.06 -1.09
N TYR A 153 7.69 1.24 -1.11
CA TYR A 153 8.68 2.30 -1.17
C TYR A 153 9.21 2.57 0.24
N SER A 154 10.53 2.59 0.40
CA SER A 154 11.17 2.88 1.68
C SER A 154 12.40 3.76 1.47
N ALA A 155 12.52 4.79 2.29
CA ALA A 155 13.68 5.68 2.30
C ALA A 155 13.88 6.29 3.70
N ARG A 156 15.14 6.50 4.10
CA ARG A 156 15.51 7.14 5.39
C ARG A 156 15.89 8.61 5.20
N ARG A 157 15.08 9.33 4.42
CA ARG A 157 15.21 10.77 4.17
C ARG A 157 13.83 11.40 4.06
N PRO A 158 13.64 12.65 4.53
CA PRO A 158 12.36 13.34 4.38
C PRO A 158 12.09 13.71 2.92
N PHE A 159 10.82 13.78 2.55
CA PHE A 159 10.41 14.41 1.30
C PHE A 159 10.44 15.92 1.42
N HIS A 160 10.93 16.57 0.38
CA HIS A 160 10.78 18.00 0.18
C HIS A 160 9.33 18.31 -0.22
N VAL A 161 8.63 19.11 0.59
CA VAL A 161 7.18 19.32 0.49
C VAL A 161 6.74 19.83 -0.88
N GLN A 162 7.50 20.76 -1.50
CA GLN A 162 7.15 21.34 -2.79
C GLN A 162 7.33 20.33 -3.94
N ARG A 163 8.39 19.51 -3.92
CA ARG A 163 8.61 18.47 -4.94
C ARG A 163 7.53 17.40 -4.85
N LEU A 164 7.22 16.96 -3.63
CA LEU A 164 6.12 16.03 -3.38
C LEU A 164 4.77 16.60 -3.86
N ARG A 165 4.47 17.86 -3.52
CA ARG A 165 3.25 18.54 -3.97
C ARG A 165 3.14 18.57 -5.49
N SER A 166 4.22 18.89 -6.20
CA SER A 166 4.22 18.92 -7.67
C SER A 166 3.93 17.53 -8.26
N VAL A 167 4.55 16.47 -7.73
CA VAL A 167 4.29 15.09 -8.17
C VAL A 167 2.84 14.67 -7.89
N VAL A 168 2.30 14.98 -6.71
CA VAL A 168 0.92 14.67 -6.36
C VAL A 168 -0.07 15.40 -7.27
N LEU A 169 0.15 16.69 -7.55
CA LEU A 169 -0.73 17.45 -8.43
C LEU A 169 -0.66 16.96 -9.89
N ALA A 170 0.53 16.57 -10.36
CA ALA A 170 0.69 15.96 -11.68
C ALA A 170 -0.03 14.60 -11.75
N TRP A 171 0.11 13.75 -10.74
CA TRP A 171 -0.57 12.46 -10.68
C TRP A 171 -2.10 12.60 -10.55
N MET A 172 -2.54 13.51 -9.68
CA MET A 172 -3.93 13.74 -9.32
C MET A 172 -4.35 15.17 -9.64
N PRO A 173 -4.64 15.44 -10.93
CA PRO A 173 -5.07 16.76 -11.38
C PRO A 173 -6.36 17.19 -10.66
N VAL A 174 -6.29 18.33 -9.98
CA VAL A 174 -7.44 18.90 -9.26
C VAL A 174 -8.25 19.78 -10.22
N LYS A 175 -9.53 19.47 -10.43
CA LYS A 175 -10.39 20.27 -11.33
C LYS A 175 -10.70 21.67 -10.79
N LYS A 176 -10.78 21.82 -9.47
CA LYS A 176 -10.96 23.11 -8.76
C LYS A 176 -10.30 23.02 -7.38
N ASN A 177 -9.33 23.87 -7.10
CA ASN A 177 -8.76 24.05 -5.76
C ASN A 177 -8.60 25.55 -5.49
N THR A 178 -9.23 26.08 -4.44
CA THR A 178 -9.12 27.50 -4.08
C THR A 178 -7.79 27.84 -3.40
N ALA A 179 -7.01 26.83 -2.96
CA ALA A 179 -5.72 26.99 -2.31
C ALA A 179 -4.52 26.84 -3.27
N VAL A 180 -4.77 26.65 -4.57
CA VAL A 180 -3.75 26.48 -5.62
C VAL A 180 -4.12 27.42 -6.76
N SER A 181 -3.15 28.12 -7.35
CA SER A 181 -3.43 29.09 -8.40
C SER A 181 -3.94 28.42 -9.67
N HIS A 182 -4.71 29.16 -10.49
CA HIS A 182 -5.25 28.64 -11.75
C HIS A 182 -4.17 28.19 -12.74
N GLU A 183 -2.99 28.84 -12.73
CA GLU A 183 -1.85 28.50 -13.59
C GLU A 183 -1.19 27.19 -13.16
N GLU A 184 -0.99 26.97 -11.85
CA GLU A 184 -0.47 25.71 -11.30
C GLU A 184 -1.39 24.53 -11.58
N VAL A 185 -2.72 24.74 -11.49
CA VAL A 185 -3.72 23.73 -11.85
C VAL A 185 -3.64 23.37 -13.34
N ALA A 186 -3.47 24.37 -14.22
CA ALA A 186 -3.37 24.14 -15.66
C ALA A 186 -2.10 23.36 -16.04
N ALA A 187 -0.95 23.69 -15.44
CA ALA A 187 0.32 22.99 -15.67
C ALA A 187 0.27 21.53 -15.16
N ALA A 188 -0.29 21.31 -13.97
CA ALA A 188 -0.49 19.97 -13.41
C ALA A 188 -1.36 19.10 -14.33
N ASN A 189 -2.49 19.64 -14.82
CA ASN A 189 -3.40 18.96 -15.74
C ASN A 189 -2.75 18.60 -17.08
N ALA A 190 -1.80 19.42 -17.58
CA ALA A 190 -1.07 19.13 -18.81
C ALA A 190 -0.10 17.95 -18.67
N SER A 191 0.49 17.76 -17.48
CA SER A 191 1.40 16.63 -17.18
C SER A 191 0.70 15.35 -16.68
N ALA A 192 -0.61 15.40 -16.42
CA ALA A 192 -1.33 14.30 -15.79
C ALA A 192 -1.39 13.00 -16.61
N SER A 193 -1.14 13.08 -17.93
CA SER A 193 -1.06 11.88 -18.77
C SER A 193 0.26 11.12 -18.63
N THR A 194 1.31 11.69 -18.03
CA THR A 194 2.68 11.14 -18.05
C THR A 194 3.18 10.67 -16.69
N SER A 195 2.42 10.81 -15.60
CA SER A 195 2.88 10.33 -14.28
C SER A 195 2.92 8.80 -14.22
N PRO A 196 4.05 8.18 -13.81
CA PRO A 196 4.14 6.72 -13.64
C PRO A 196 3.19 6.21 -12.55
N MET A 197 2.72 7.10 -11.67
CA MET A 197 1.75 6.81 -10.62
C MET A 197 0.33 6.54 -11.13
N LYS A 198 0.03 6.79 -12.42
CA LYS A 198 -1.33 6.58 -12.99
C LYS A 198 -1.83 5.14 -12.89
N ALA A 199 -0.91 4.17 -12.86
CA ALA A 199 -1.22 2.75 -12.71
C ALA A 199 -1.47 2.34 -11.24
N VAL A 200 -1.19 3.22 -10.28
CA VAL A 200 -1.46 3.00 -8.86
C VAL A 200 -2.95 3.15 -8.62
N ILE A 201 -3.56 2.10 -8.08
CA ILE A 201 -4.97 2.08 -7.70
C ILE A 201 -5.11 2.57 -6.25
N ARG A 202 -4.16 2.20 -5.39
CA ARG A 202 -4.19 2.50 -3.96
C ARG A 202 -2.77 2.63 -3.41
N SER A 203 -2.61 3.48 -2.42
CA SER A 203 -1.39 3.51 -1.63
C SER A 203 -1.63 3.99 -0.21
N LYS A 204 -0.85 3.47 0.74
CA LYS A 204 -0.95 3.86 2.15
C LYS A 204 0.37 3.74 2.88
N GLY A 205 0.59 4.61 3.86
CA GLY A 205 1.70 4.43 4.80
C GLY A 205 2.24 5.71 5.40
N PHE A 206 3.36 5.58 6.09
CA PHE A 206 3.98 6.70 6.79
C PHE A 206 4.85 7.53 5.85
N VAL A 207 4.72 8.83 6.01
CA VAL A 207 5.47 9.83 5.26
C VAL A 207 6.18 10.78 6.21
N TRP A 208 7.46 10.98 5.93
CA TRP A 208 8.29 11.95 6.63
C TRP A 208 8.47 13.19 5.76
N LEU A 209 8.02 14.35 6.24
CA LEU A 209 8.10 15.63 5.51
C LEU A 209 9.22 16.50 6.05
N SER A 210 9.91 17.24 5.18
CA SER A 210 11.03 18.12 5.54
C SER A 210 10.64 19.30 6.43
N THR A 211 9.35 19.58 6.59
CA THR A 211 8.83 20.65 7.44
C THR A 211 8.79 20.30 8.92
N SER A 212 8.85 19.01 9.29
CA SER A 212 8.77 18.57 10.68
C SER A 212 9.79 17.46 10.99
N HIS A 213 10.39 17.51 12.17
CA HIS A 213 11.20 16.43 12.74
C HIS A 213 10.46 15.64 13.83
N VAL A 214 9.25 16.07 14.16
CA VAL A 214 8.46 15.50 15.26
C VAL A 214 7.30 14.67 14.69
N THR A 215 6.60 15.22 13.71
CA THR A 215 5.33 14.70 13.21
C THR A 215 5.50 13.58 12.18
N ALA A 216 4.86 12.44 12.41
CA ALA A 216 4.64 11.37 11.46
C ALA A 216 3.34 11.62 10.69
N HIS A 217 3.44 11.79 9.37
CA HIS A 217 2.26 11.96 8.54
C HIS A 217 1.83 10.62 7.95
N TYR A 218 0.54 10.48 7.69
CA TYR A 218 -0.03 9.31 7.04
C TYR A 218 -0.53 9.64 5.64
N TRP A 219 0.01 8.94 4.66
CA TRP A 219 -0.39 8.94 3.26
C TRP A 219 -1.53 7.96 3.07
N SER A 220 -2.65 8.42 2.50
CA SER A 220 -3.81 7.59 2.19
C SER A 220 -4.35 7.95 0.82
N HIS A 221 -4.39 6.96 -0.06
CA HIS A 221 -4.80 7.12 -1.45
C HIS A 221 -5.64 5.93 -1.89
N ALA A 222 -6.78 6.20 -2.53
CA ALA A 222 -7.60 5.21 -3.20
C ALA A 222 -8.33 5.84 -4.40
N GLY A 223 -8.10 5.31 -5.60
CA GLY A 223 -8.68 5.82 -6.83
C GLY A 223 -8.31 7.30 -7.06
N ASN A 224 -9.32 8.17 -7.06
CA ASN A 224 -9.14 9.63 -7.24
C ASN A 224 -9.17 10.41 -5.92
N PHE A 225 -9.13 9.73 -4.77
CA PHE A 225 -9.04 10.37 -3.47
C PHE A 225 -7.63 10.21 -2.90
N PHE A 226 -7.08 11.31 -2.41
CA PHE A 226 -5.74 11.38 -1.82
C PHE A 226 -5.74 12.36 -0.67
N GLU A 227 -5.12 11.96 0.42
CA GLU A 227 -4.90 12.79 1.58
C GLU A 227 -3.55 12.47 2.24
N ILE A 228 -2.96 13.50 2.82
CA ILE A 228 -1.90 13.36 3.81
C ILE A 228 -2.45 13.96 5.10
N ARG A 229 -2.46 13.19 6.18
CA ARG A 229 -2.92 13.62 7.51
C ARG A 229 -1.80 13.54 8.53
N ASP A 230 -1.95 14.30 9.62
CA ASP A 230 -1.13 14.12 10.82
C ASP A 230 -1.61 12.86 11.56
N GLU A 231 -0.71 11.93 11.83
CA GLU A 231 -0.96 10.68 12.54
C GLU A 231 -0.20 10.65 13.89
N GLY A 232 0.22 11.81 14.39
CA GLY A 232 0.94 12.04 15.64
C GLY A 232 2.46 11.98 15.49
N ASP A 233 3.20 11.85 16.58
CA ASP A 233 4.66 12.00 16.56
C ASP A 233 5.43 10.70 16.29
N TRP A 234 6.60 10.81 15.68
CA TRP A 234 7.58 9.74 15.60
C TRP A 234 8.04 9.35 17.01
N TRP A 235 8.24 8.05 17.28
CA TRP A 235 8.60 7.57 18.61
C TRP A 235 9.89 8.18 19.12
N ASP A 236 10.84 8.46 18.23
CA ASP A 236 12.10 9.12 18.59
C ASP A 236 11.88 10.56 19.13
N ALA A 237 10.80 11.23 18.73
CA ALA A 237 10.43 12.55 19.23
C ALA A 237 9.58 12.51 20.51
N VAL A 238 9.04 11.34 20.89
CA VAL A 238 8.21 11.17 22.08
C VAL A 238 9.09 10.98 23.33
N PRO A 239 8.86 11.72 24.43
CA PRO A 239 9.56 11.50 25.69
C PRO A 239 9.46 10.04 26.15
N ARG A 240 10.57 9.47 26.63
CA ARG A 240 10.64 8.04 26.98
C ARG A 240 9.68 7.62 28.11
N ASP A 241 9.25 8.57 28.94
CA ASP A 241 8.25 8.33 29.99
C ASP A 241 6.86 8.06 29.40
N ASP A 242 6.56 8.64 28.23
CA ASP A 242 5.29 8.47 27.51
C ASP A 242 5.27 7.22 26.60
N TRP A 243 6.38 6.46 26.55
CA TRP A 243 6.44 5.22 25.80
C TRP A 243 5.63 4.10 26.47
N PRO A 244 5.08 3.13 25.70
CA PRO A 244 4.37 2.00 26.25
C PRO A 244 5.21 1.26 27.28
N GLN A 245 4.67 0.96 28.47
CA GLN A 245 5.45 0.32 29.54
C GLN A 245 5.63 -1.19 29.33
N VAL A 246 4.90 -1.77 28.36
CA VAL A 246 5.01 -3.19 28.00
C VAL A 246 6.29 -3.42 27.21
N LYS A 247 7.19 -4.25 27.76
CA LYS A 247 8.51 -4.55 27.14
C LYS A 247 8.42 -5.03 25.70
N ALA A 248 7.45 -5.90 25.38
CA ALA A 248 7.27 -6.41 24.02
C ALA A 248 6.93 -5.29 23.02
N GLN A 249 6.13 -4.30 23.42
CA GLN A 249 5.78 -3.16 22.57
C GLN A 249 6.99 -2.23 22.38
N ARG A 250 7.77 -1.97 23.44
CA ARG A 250 9.02 -1.20 23.33
C ARG A 250 10.03 -1.83 22.39
N ALA A 251 10.24 -3.15 22.50
CA ALA A 251 11.18 -3.86 21.65
C ALA A 251 10.83 -3.75 20.16
N VAL A 252 9.53 -3.72 19.83
CA VAL A 252 9.06 -3.49 18.46
C VAL A 252 9.39 -2.08 18.00
N ILE A 253 9.11 -1.06 18.81
CA ILE A 253 9.45 0.34 18.48
C ILE A 253 10.95 0.47 18.26
N GLU A 254 11.77 0.00 19.21
CA GLU A 254 13.24 0.08 19.15
C GLU A 254 13.81 -0.65 17.92
N SER A 255 13.18 -1.74 17.47
CA SER A 255 13.64 -2.48 16.29
C SER A 255 13.55 -1.70 14.98
N GLU A 256 12.73 -0.63 14.95
CA GLU A 256 12.56 0.22 13.77
C GLU A 256 13.55 1.42 13.76
N PHE A 257 14.30 1.61 14.84
CA PHE A 257 15.23 2.73 14.98
C PHE A 257 16.50 2.49 14.15
N GLU A 258 16.91 3.51 13.41
CA GLU A 258 18.09 3.45 12.56
C GLU A 258 18.88 4.76 12.62
N GLY A 259 20.14 4.68 13.04
CA GLY A 259 21.07 5.79 13.06
C GLY A 259 20.51 7.07 13.68
N TRP A 260 20.77 8.21 13.02
CA TRP A 260 20.33 9.53 13.48
C TRP A 260 18.84 9.79 13.22
N CYS A 261 18.20 9.06 12.30
CA CYS A 261 16.81 9.32 11.94
C CYS A 261 15.80 8.68 12.91
N GLY A 262 16.26 7.81 13.83
CA GLY A 262 15.37 7.08 14.73
C GLY A 262 14.40 6.19 13.95
N ASP A 263 13.11 6.22 14.29
CA ASP A 263 12.07 5.48 13.57
C ASP A 263 11.54 6.19 12.32
N ARG A 264 12.01 7.41 12.02
CA ARG A 264 11.56 8.22 10.87
C ARG A 264 11.93 7.55 9.56
N ARG A 265 10.96 7.45 8.65
CA ARG A 265 11.13 6.85 7.32
C ARG A 265 9.99 7.22 6.40
N GLN A 266 10.25 7.12 5.10
CA GLN A 266 9.21 6.84 4.13
C GLN A 266 8.91 5.35 4.19
N GLU A 267 7.64 4.98 4.33
CA GLU A 267 7.20 3.60 4.22
C GLU A 267 5.79 3.59 3.63
N ILE A 268 5.72 3.41 2.32
CA ILE A 268 4.45 3.49 1.58
C ILE A 268 4.29 2.22 0.78
N VAL A 269 3.16 1.52 0.95
CA VAL A 269 2.78 0.42 0.08
C VAL A 269 2.00 0.97 -1.11
N PHE A 270 2.41 0.60 -2.31
CA PHE A 270 1.71 0.89 -3.56
C PHE A 270 1.06 -0.39 -4.08
N ILE A 271 -0.18 -0.27 -4.56
CA ILE A 271 -0.97 -1.36 -5.14
C ILE A 271 -1.55 -0.88 -6.46
N GLY A 272 -1.39 -1.68 -7.51
CA GLY A 272 -1.89 -1.33 -8.83
C GLY A 272 -1.62 -2.39 -9.88
N ALA A 273 -2.27 -2.24 -11.03
CA ALA A 273 -2.10 -3.13 -12.18
C ALA A 273 -1.05 -2.54 -13.13
N SER A 274 -0.14 -3.38 -13.65
CA SER A 274 0.86 -2.95 -14.64
C SER A 274 1.70 -1.73 -14.23
N MET A 275 1.98 -1.59 -12.93
CA MET A 275 2.83 -0.51 -12.41
C MET A 275 4.27 -0.66 -12.88
N ASP A 276 4.86 0.44 -13.32
CA ASP A 276 6.30 0.61 -13.51
C ASP A 276 6.94 0.98 -12.17
N GLU A 277 7.24 -0.04 -11.36
CA GLU A 277 7.84 0.15 -10.03
C GLU A 277 9.14 0.97 -10.08
N PRO A 278 10.11 0.70 -10.98
CA PRO A 278 11.31 1.53 -11.11
C PRO A 278 11.01 3.01 -11.38
N ALA A 279 10.09 3.33 -12.29
CA ALA A 279 9.73 4.71 -12.58
C ALA A 279 9.03 5.41 -11.41
N ILE A 280 8.16 4.71 -10.68
CA ILE A 280 7.52 5.26 -9.48
C ILE A 280 8.56 5.53 -8.40
N ARG A 281 9.49 4.60 -8.16
CA ARG A 281 10.57 4.79 -7.18
C ARG A 281 11.43 6.00 -7.54
N ALA A 282 11.86 6.11 -8.79
CA ALA A 282 12.66 7.25 -9.25
C ALA A 282 11.94 8.58 -9.03
N GLN A 283 10.65 8.68 -9.37
CA GLN A 283 9.86 9.89 -9.16
C GLN A 283 9.71 10.25 -7.66
N LEU A 284 9.58 9.25 -6.78
CA LEU A 284 9.56 9.49 -5.33
C LEU A 284 10.94 9.87 -4.80
N ASP A 285 12.01 9.27 -5.31
CA ASP A 285 13.39 9.60 -4.93
C ASP A 285 13.75 11.04 -5.30
N GLU A 286 13.24 11.56 -6.43
CA GLU A 286 13.35 12.98 -6.80
C GLU A 286 12.64 13.92 -5.79
N CYS A 287 11.66 13.41 -5.04
CA CYS A 287 11.00 14.16 -3.99
C CYS A 287 11.80 14.21 -2.69
N LEU A 288 12.82 13.35 -2.49
CA LEU A 288 13.64 13.37 -1.28
C LEU A 288 14.50 14.63 -1.20
N VAL A 289 14.83 15.07 0.00
CA VAL A 289 15.79 16.16 0.21
C VAL A 289 17.18 15.81 -0.33
N THR A 290 17.87 16.80 -0.90
CA THR A 290 19.27 16.66 -1.33
C THR A 290 20.22 16.59 -0.12
N ASP A 291 21.50 16.31 -0.35
CA ASP A 291 22.50 16.27 0.75
C ASP A 291 22.66 17.63 1.45
N ASP A 292 22.63 18.73 0.68
CA ASP A 292 22.71 20.08 1.22
C ASP A 292 21.46 20.42 2.03
N GLU A 293 20.27 20.16 1.49
CA GLU A 293 18.99 20.37 2.19
C GLU A 293 18.88 19.48 3.43
N LEU A 294 19.43 18.26 3.40
CA LEU A 294 19.48 17.37 4.57
C LEU A 294 20.41 17.93 5.66
N THR A 295 21.51 18.55 5.27
CA THR A 295 22.43 19.22 6.19
C THR A 295 21.74 20.41 6.87
N GLU A 296 21.06 21.25 6.09
CA GLU A 296 20.24 22.36 6.62
C GLU A 296 19.12 21.85 7.54
N TYR A 297 18.45 20.77 7.14
CA TYR A 297 17.40 20.13 7.94
C TYR A 297 17.94 19.68 9.31
N ARG A 298 19.08 18.99 9.35
CA ARG A 298 19.70 18.52 10.60
C ARG A 298 20.12 19.67 11.49
N GLN A 299 20.64 20.76 10.92
CA GLN A 299 20.98 21.97 11.68
C GLN A 299 19.73 22.62 12.27
N LYS A 300 18.68 22.79 11.46
CA LYS A 300 17.42 23.41 11.88
C LYS A 300 16.78 22.69 13.07
N PHE A 301 16.80 21.36 13.06
CA PHE A 301 16.19 20.54 14.11
C PHE A 301 17.18 20.03 15.16
N GLN A 302 18.43 20.50 15.12
CA GLN A 302 19.48 20.13 16.08
C GLN A 302 19.66 18.60 16.22
N CYS A 303 19.54 17.88 15.11
CA CYS A 303 19.74 16.44 15.07
C CYS A 303 21.20 16.11 15.35
N ALA A 304 21.45 15.21 16.31
CA ALA A 304 22.79 14.68 16.58
C ALA A 304 23.35 13.85 15.41
#